data_AF-A0A160MXG0-F1
#
_entry.id   AF-A0A160MXG0-F1
#
_cell.length_a   1.000
_cell.length_b   1.000
_cell.length_c   1.000
_cell.angle_alpha   90.00
_cell.angle_beta   90.00
_cell.angle_gamma   90.00
#
_symmetry.space_group_name_H-M   'P 1'
#
loop_
_entity.id
_entity.type
_entity.pdbx_description
1 polymer ?
#
loop_
_entity_poly.entity_id
_entity_poly.type
_entity_poly.pdbx_seq_one_letter_code
_entity_poly.pdbx_strand_id
1 'polypeptide(L)'
;MNIVVNEELKAYIEPMTPEEYEALERSLLAEGCRDALVLWGEILIDGHHRYAICQQHGLPFQTVQHPNFQSMDDVHLWMIDQHLGRRSLSVFQRGELALRKRDILAARRAQARVKLPPLPPIPEDAEAATEDAEQVNEPAVSTPEAPVEAPPSREALAKAARLSHTQVGLIEKIRKQAAPEVVEAVKAGTISINAAAAVASLPEDEQRAAASGGDRELKEAAKRVRESRRKPKEIPAAGAEDELQQLRQRVAELTAEVASLRQQLAELQGG
;
A
#
# COMPACT_ATOMS: atom_id res chain seq x y z
N MET A 1 -23.98 15.57 -28.86
CA MET A 1 -23.21 14.34 -28.59
C MET A 1 -23.65 13.81 -27.25
N ASN A 2 -24.04 12.54 -27.14
CA ASN A 2 -24.45 11.93 -25.87
C ASN A 2 -23.22 11.38 -25.16
N ILE A 3 -22.96 11.83 -23.93
CA ILE A 3 -21.87 11.32 -23.09
C ILE A 3 -22.50 10.81 -21.80
N VAL A 4 -22.25 9.54 -21.49
CA VAL A 4 -22.77 8.83 -20.33
C VAL A 4 -21.68 8.77 -19.26
N VAL A 5 -21.95 9.34 -18.10
CA VAL A 5 -21.07 9.23 -16.93
C VAL A 5 -21.43 7.95 -16.17
N ASN A 6 -20.47 7.03 -16.10
CA ASN A 6 -20.60 5.85 -15.25
C ASN A 6 -20.05 6.19 -13.85
N GLU A 7 -20.91 6.16 -12.83
CA GLU A 7 -20.52 6.51 -11.46
C GLU A 7 -19.49 5.55 -10.85
N GLU A 8 -19.48 4.27 -11.25
CA GLU A 8 -18.44 3.32 -10.82
C GLU A 8 -17.07 3.71 -11.35
N LEU A 9 -16.99 4.10 -12.63
CA LEU A 9 -15.75 4.57 -13.25
C LEU A 9 -15.30 5.91 -12.66
N LYS A 10 -16.24 6.83 -12.43
CA LYS A 10 -15.96 8.12 -11.81
C LYS A 10 -15.41 7.98 -10.39
N ALA A 11 -15.95 7.04 -9.61
CA ALA A 11 -15.49 6.75 -8.24
C ALA A 11 -14.28 5.80 -8.19
N TYR A 12 -13.84 5.25 -9.32
CA TYR A 12 -12.82 4.20 -9.36
C TYR A 12 -11.44 4.70 -8.88
N ILE A 13 -11.11 5.94 -9.19
CA ILE A 13 -9.91 6.62 -8.73
C ILE A 13 -10.33 7.68 -7.71
N GLU A 14 -9.58 7.76 -6.59
CA GLU A 14 -9.83 8.76 -5.54
C GLU A 14 -9.99 10.15 -6.17
N PRO A 15 -11.06 10.89 -5.84
CA PRO A 15 -11.31 12.21 -6.43
C PRO A 15 -10.22 13.20 -6.03
N MET A 16 -10.09 14.26 -6.83
CA MET A 16 -9.23 15.39 -6.49
C MET A 16 -9.76 16.13 -5.26
N THR A 17 -8.86 16.75 -4.52
CA THR A 17 -9.21 17.64 -3.42
C THR A 17 -10.00 18.86 -3.93
N PRO A 18 -10.80 19.53 -3.08
CA PRO A 18 -11.50 20.76 -3.46
C PRO A 18 -10.55 21.83 -4.04
N GLU A 19 -9.37 21.97 -3.46
CA GLU A 19 -8.35 22.93 -3.90
C GLU A 19 -7.80 22.59 -5.29
N GLU A 20 -7.58 21.29 -5.58
CA GLU A 20 -7.19 20.82 -6.91
C GLU A 20 -8.30 21.03 -7.94
N TYR A 21 -9.56 20.85 -7.53
CA TYR A 21 -10.72 21.10 -8.40
C TYR A 21 -10.83 22.58 -8.75
N GLU A 22 -10.73 23.48 -7.77
CA GLU A 22 -10.74 24.93 -8.01
C GLU A 22 -9.57 25.38 -8.90
N ALA A 23 -8.38 24.78 -8.70
CA ALA A 23 -7.23 25.06 -9.55
C ALA A 23 -7.47 24.62 -11.01
N LEU A 24 -8.08 23.44 -11.21
CA LEU A 24 -8.47 22.95 -12.52
C LEU A 24 -9.53 23.85 -13.17
N GLU A 25 -10.56 24.24 -12.42
CA GLU A 25 -11.63 25.12 -12.90
C GLU A 25 -11.07 26.47 -13.36
N ARG A 26 -10.18 27.08 -12.57
CA ARG A 26 -9.51 28.33 -12.93
C ARG A 26 -8.69 28.19 -14.22
N SER A 27 -7.98 27.08 -14.40
CA SER A 27 -7.21 26.84 -15.63
C SER A 27 -8.13 26.64 -16.84
N LEU A 28 -9.23 25.88 -16.69
CA LEU A 28 -10.21 25.68 -17.76
C LEU A 28 -10.90 26.97 -18.19
N LEU A 29 -11.24 27.84 -17.24
CA LEU A 29 -11.84 29.15 -17.54
C LEU A 29 -10.85 30.09 -18.25
N ALA A 30 -9.57 30.03 -17.91
CA ALA A 30 -8.55 30.90 -18.50
C ALA A 30 -8.07 30.42 -19.89
N GLU A 31 -7.92 29.10 -20.07
CA GLU A 31 -7.23 28.51 -21.22
C GLU A 31 -8.14 27.59 -22.07
N GLY A 32 -9.34 27.27 -21.59
CA GLY A 32 -10.25 26.29 -22.21
C GLY A 32 -9.88 24.83 -21.94
N CYS A 33 -10.74 23.91 -22.38
CA CYS A 33 -10.50 22.47 -22.26
C CYS A 33 -9.54 21.98 -23.36
N ARG A 34 -8.24 22.09 -23.10
CA ARG A 34 -7.19 21.75 -24.08
C ARG A 34 -7.08 20.27 -24.36
N ASP A 35 -6.94 19.43 -23.33
CA ASP A 35 -6.85 17.99 -23.56
C ASP A 35 -8.23 17.38 -23.69
N ALA A 36 -8.34 16.46 -24.64
CA ALA A 36 -9.59 15.79 -24.97
C ALA A 36 -10.07 14.88 -23.84
N LEU A 37 -11.39 14.77 -23.74
CA LEU A 37 -12.06 13.76 -22.93
C LEU A 37 -11.94 12.40 -23.62
N VAL A 38 -11.66 11.35 -22.86
CA VAL A 38 -11.50 9.99 -23.40
C VAL A 38 -12.79 9.22 -23.23
N LEU A 39 -13.30 8.67 -24.33
CA LEU A 39 -14.54 7.91 -24.38
C LEU A 39 -14.32 6.46 -24.81
N TRP A 40 -15.28 5.60 -24.45
CA TRP A 40 -15.47 4.28 -25.03
C TRP A 40 -16.94 4.14 -25.44
N GLY A 41 -17.22 4.33 -26.73
CA GLY A 41 -18.58 4.52 -27.20
C GLY A 41 -19.14 5.84 -26.65
N GLU A 42 -20.24 5.76 -25.90
CA GLU A 42 -20.83 6.92 -25.20
C GLU A 42 -20.30 7.08 -23.77
N ILE A 43 -19.58 6.11 -23.22
CA ILE A 43 -19.15 6.12 -21.82
C ILE A 43 -17.92 7.02 -21.65
N LEU A 44 -17.98 7.93 -20.68
CA LEU A 44 -16.84 8.74 -20.26
C LEU A 44 -15.85 7.91 -19.45
N ILE A 45 -14.58 7.86 -19.91
CA ILE A 45 -13.51 7.07 -19.29
C ILE A 45 -12.54 7.97 -18.53
N ASP A 46 -12.08 9.05 -19.14
CA ASP A 46 -11.19 10.04 -18.49
C ASP A 46 -11.65 11.47 -18.76
N GLY A 47 -11.40 12.33 -17.76
CA GLY A 47 -11.78 13.73 -17.81
C GLY A 47 -13.12 14.03 -17.13
N HIS A 48 -13.58 13.21 -16.19
CA HIS A 48 -14.82 13.42 -15.42
C HIS A 48 -14.96 14.84 -14.85
N HIS A 49 -13.95 15.36 -14.15
CA HIS A 49 -13.98 16.73 -13.61
C HIS A 49 -13.95 17.78 -14.71
N ARG A 50 -13.14 17.60 -15.76
CA ARG A 50 -13.10 18.51 -16.92
C ARG A 50 -14.44 18.58 -17.60
N TYR A 51 -15.09 17.43 -17.82
CA TYR A 51 -16.42 17.34 -18.41
C TYR A 51 -17.46 18.09 -17.58
N ALA A 52 -17.49 17.86 -16.25
CA ALA A 52 -18.41 18.55 -15.35
C ALA A 52 -18.23 20.08 -15.40
N ILE A 53 -16.99 20.56 -15.31
CA ILE A 53 -16.67 22.00 -15.38
C ILE A 53 -17.06 22.58 -16.75
N CYS A 54 -16.74 21.89 -17.84
CA CYS A 54 -17.07 22.36 -19.18
C CYS A 54 -18.58 22.44 -19.41
N GLN A 55 -19.35 21.47 -18.89
CA GLN A 55 -20.81 21.51 -18.92
C GLN A 55 -21.36 22.68 -18.10
N GLN A 56 -20.84 22.88 -16.89
CA GLN A 56 -21.27 23.95 -15.99
C GLN A 56 -21.05 25.34 -16.60
N HIS A 57 -19.93 25.56 -17.28
CA HIS A 57 -19.54 26.87 -17.82
C HIS A 57 -19.81 27.02 -19.32
N GLY A 58 -20.39 26.01 -19.98
CA GLY A 58 -20.61 26.02 -21.44
C GLY A 58 -19.31 26.09 -22.26
N LEU A 59 -18.20 25.56 -21.74
CA LEU A 59 -16.92 25.57 -22.42
C LEU A 59 -16.88 24.51 -23.52
N PRO A 60 -16.31 24.81 -24.71
CA PRO A 60 -16.09 23.79 -25.72
C PRO A 60 -15.02 22.80 -25.26
N PHE A 61 -15.20 21.53 -25.62
CA PHE A 61 -14.26 20.47 -25.35
C PHE A 61 -14.15 19.53 -26.55
N GLN A 62 -13.03 18.82 -26.62
CA GLN A 62 -12.80 17.77 -27.62
C GLN A 62 -12.95 16.41 -26.97
N THR A 63 -13.29 15.40 -27.78
CA THR A 63 -13.40 14.01 -27.34
C THR A 63 -12.59 13.10 -28.25
N VAL A 64 -11.97 12.08 -27.68
CA VAL A 64 -11.28 11.02 -28.42
C VAL A 64 -11.83 9.66 -28.01
N GLN A 65 -11.96 8.74 -28.97
CA GLN A 65 -12.33 7.36 -28.68
C GLN A 65 -11.07 6.55 -28.37
N HIS A 66 -11.11 5.76 -27.31
CA HIS A 66 -10.06 4.79 -27.08
C HIS A 66 -10.24 3.59 -28.04
N PRO A 67 -9.21 3.21 -28.83
CA PRO A 67 -9.41 2.31 -29.97
C PRO A 67 -9.58 0.83 -29.58
N ASN A 68 -9.05 0.42 -28.42
CA ASN A 68 -8.72 -1.00 -28.18
C ASN A 68 -9.32 -1.60 -26.89
N PHE A 69 -10.32 -0.97 -26.26
CA PHE A 69 -10.96 -1.58 -25.09
C PHE A 69 -11.90 -2.71 -25.51
N GLN A 70 -11.72 -3.89 -24.91
CA GLN A 70 -12.54 -5.08 -25.16
C GLN A 70 -13.40 -5.45 -23.95
N SER A 71 -13.05 -4.91 -22.78
CA SER A 71 -13.70 -5.23 -21.51
C SER A 71 -13.56 -4.08 -20.51
N MET A 72 -14.40 -4.11 -19.48
CA MET A 72 -14.29 -3.16 -18.37
C MET A 72 -12.95 -3.28 -17.63
N ASP A 73 -12.38 -4.48 -17.58
CA ASP A 73 -11.04 -4.67 -17.03
C ASP A 73 -9.97 -3.90 -17.84
N ASP A 74 -10.11 -3.76 -19.17
CA ASP A 74 -9.15 -2.98 -19.97
C ASP A 74 -9.25 -1.50 -19.63
N VAL A 75 -10.48 -1.03 -19.42
CA VAL A 75 -10.76 0.33 -18.96
C VAL A 75 -10.09 0.57 -17.61
N HIS A 76 -10.32 -0.30 -16.62
CA HIS A 76 -9.72 -0.18 -15.30
C HIS A 76 -8.18 -0.21 -15.33
N LEU A 77 -7.59 -1.11 -16.11
CA LEU A 77 -6.14 -1.21 -16.25
C LEU A 77 -5.55 0.06 -16.87
N TRP A 78 -6.17 0.57 -17.93
CA TRP A 78 -5.75 1.80 -18.57
C TRP A 78 -5.90 3.00 -17.63
N MET A 79 -7.02 3.11 -16.90
CA MET A 79 -7.22 4.18 -15.91
C MET A 79 -6.15 4.16 -14.83
N ILE A 80 -5.79 2.97 -14.32
CA ILE A 80 -4.69 2.82 -13.35
C ILE A 80 -3.38 3.32 -13.96
N ASP A 81 -3.04 2.90 -15.18
CA ASP A 81 -1.77 3.25 -15.81
C ASP A 81 -1.66 4.75 -16.11
N GLN A 82 -2.76 5.38 -16.55
CA GLN A 82 -2.81 6.84 -16.72
C GLN A 82 -2.52 7.57 -15.40
N HIS A 83 -3.09 7.11 -14.29
CA HIS A 83 -2.90 7.76 -12.98
C HIS A 83 -1.54 7.47 -12.37
N LEU A 84 -0.99 6.27 -12.52
CA LEU A 84 0.38 5.95 -12.09
C LEU A 84 1.43 6.78 -12.84
N GLY A 85 1.15 7.17 -14.10
CA GLY A 85 1.97 8.10 -14.88
C GLY A 85 1.98 9.54 -14.34
N ARG A 86 0.91 9.97 -13.66
CA ARG A 86 0.79 11.32 -13.07
C ARG A 86 1.64 11.43 -11.80
N ARG A 87 2.01 12.66 -11.41
CA ARG A 87 2.85 12.94 -10.22
C ARG A 87 2.04 13.21 -8.94
N SER A 88 0.75 13.52 -9.05
CA SER A 88 -0.09 13.98 -7.94
C SER A 88 -0.46 12.91 -6.91
N LEU A 89 -0.34 11.62 -7.23
CA LEU A 89 -0.71 10.56 -6.29
C LEU A 89 0.28 10.42 -5.13
N SER A 90 -0.26 10.29 -3.92
CA SER A 90 0.50 9.88 -2.74
C SER A 90 1.08 8.48 -2.90
N VAL A 91 2.12 8.18 -2.12
CA VAL A 91 2.76 6.84 -2.10
C VAL A 91 1.74 5.75 -1.77
N PHE A 92 0.79 6.03 -0.87
CA PHE A 92 -0.24 5.08 -0.48
C PHE A 92 -1.21 4.80 -1.63
N GLN A 93 -1.76 5.85 -2.25
CA GLN A 93 -2.66 5.73 -3.41
C GLN A 93 -2.01 4.99 -4.58
N ARG A 94 -0.73 5.28 -4.88
CA ARG A 94 0.03 4.53 -5.91
C ARG A 94 0.08 3.04 -5.60
N GLY A 95 0.31 2.69 -4.35
CA GLY A 95 0.36 1.28 -3.93
C GLY A 95 -1.01 0.62 -4.03
N GLU A 96 -2.09 1.31 -3.67
CA GLU A 96 -3.45 0.80 -3.84
C GLU A 96 -3.77 0.51 -5.31
N LEU A 97 -3.48 1.44 -6.21
CA LEU A 97 -3.69 1.24 -7.65
C LEU A 97 -2.83 0.09 -8.19
N ALA A 98 -1.58 -0.03 -7.76
CA ALA A 98 -0.71 -1.13 -8.14
C ALA A 98 -1.27 -2.49 -7.67
N LEU A 99 -1.78 -2.56 -6.43
CA LEU A 99 -2.40 -3.78 -5.91
C LEU A 99 -3.71 -4.11 -6.64
N ARG A 100 -4.55 -3.12 -6.99
CA ARG A 100 -5.74 -3.33 -7.82
C ARG A 100 -5.37 -3.85 -9.22
N LYS A 101 -4.36 -3.28 -9.87
CA LYS A 101 -3.83 -3.75 -11.16
C LYS A 101 -3.41 -5.21 -11.09
N ARG A 102 -2.68 -5.59 -10.04
CA ARG A 102 -2.29 -6.99 -9.78
C ARG A 102 -3.51 -7.91 -9.72
N ASP A 103 -4.54 -7.51 -8.97
CA ASP A 103 -5.72 -8.33 -8.73
C ASP A 103 -6.53 -8.54 -10.02
N ILE A 104 -6.68 -7.49 -10.86
CA ILE A 104 -7.33 -7.60 -12.18
C ILE A 104 -6.57 -8.58 -13.09
N LEU A 105 -5.24 -8.43 -13.18
CA LEU A 105 -4.42 -9.31 -14.02
C LEU A 105 -4.42 -10.76 -13.53
N ALA A 106 -4.43 -10.96 -12.21
CA ALA A 106 -4.58 -12.28 -11.60
C ALA A 106 -5.94 -12.90 -11.92
N ALA A 107 -7.03 -12.13 -11.82
CA ALA A 107 -8.38 -12.58 -12.14
C ALA A 107 -8.53 -12.96 -13.63
N ARG A 108 -8.00 -12.13 -14.54
CA ARG A 108 -7.96 -12.44 -15.98
C ARG A 108 -7.26 -13.76 -16.27
N ARG A 109 -6.10 -13.98 -15.65
CA ARG A 109 -5.35 -15.23 -15.82
C ARG A 109 -6.12 -16.43 -15.26
N ALA A 110 -6.75 -16.29 -14.10
CA ALA A 110 -7.58 -17.36 -13.53
C ALA A 110 -8.73 -17.73 -14.48
N GLN A 111 -9.41 -16.74 -15.07
CA GLN A 111 -10.47 -16.96 -16.05
C GLN A 111 -9.95 -17.61 -17.34
N ALA A 112 -8.78 -17.20 -17.83
CA ALA A 112 -8.16 -17.81 -19.00
C ALA A 112 -7.86 -19.30 -18.75
N ARG A 113 -7.27 -19.64 -17.58
CA ARG A 113 -6.96 -21.03 -17.22
C ARG A 113 -8.20 -21.93 -17.13
N VAL A 114 -9.33 -21.40 -16.68
CA VAL A 114 -10.61 -22.14 -16.60
C VAL A 114 -11.19 -22.40 -18.00
N LYS A 115 -10.90 -21.52 -18.98
CA LYS A 115 -11.36 -21.67 -20.36
C LYS A 115 -10.50 -22.63 -21.19
N LEU A 116 -9.26 -22.93 -20.78
CA LEU A 116 -8.45 -23.95 -21.45
C LEU A 116 -8.97 -25.35 -21.10
N PRO A 117 -9.10 -26.27 -22.09
CA PRO A 117 -9.42 -27.66 -21.82
C PRO A 117 -8.31 -28.32 -20.97
N PRO A 118 -8.65 -29.26 -20.07
CA PRO A 118 -7.64 -29.99 -19.32
C PRO A 118 -6.68 -30.70 -20.29
N LEU A 119 -5.37 -30.59 -20.04
CA LEU A 119 -4.39 -31.32 -20.85
C LEU A 119 -4.70 -32.83 -20.79
N PRO A 120 -4.55 -33.55 -21.93
CA PRO A 120 -4.69 -35.00 -21.92
C PRO A 120 -3.66 -35.60 -20.95
N PRO A 121 -3.99 -36.69 -20.24
CA PRO A 121 -3.04 -37.37 -19.36
C PRO A 121 -1.83 -37.82 -20.17
N ILE A 122 -0.64 -37.53 -19.64
CA ILE A 122 0.63 -37.97 -20.21
C ILE A 122 0.69 -39.50 -20.04
N PRO A 123 0.92 -40.32 -21.08
CA PRO A 123 1.08 -41.76 -20.93
C PRO A 123 2.25 -42.08 -19.99
N GLU A 124 2.04 -43.02 -19.06
CA GLU A 124 3.02 -43.43 -18.04
C GLU A 124 4.23 -44.20 -18.60
N ASP A 125 4.29 -44.47 -19.90
CA ASP A 125 5.36 -45.23 -20.56
C ASP A 125 6.33 -44.33 -21.34
N ALA A 126 6.92 -43.34 -20.67
CA ALA A 126 8.13 -42.67 -21.17
C ALA A 126 9.28 -42.98 -20.19
N GLU A 127 9.85 -44.18 -20.38
CA GLU A 127 11.02 -44.67 -19.69
C GLU A 127 12.20 -43.68 -19.78
N ALA A 128 12.94 -43.65 -18.67
CA ALA A 128 14.13 -42.85 -18.45
C ALA A 128 15.19 -43.05 -19.55
N ALA A 129 15.73 -41.93 -20.05
CA ALA A 129 17.03 -41.89 -20.68
C ALA A 129 17.84 -40.73 -20.08
N THR A 130 19.08 -41.07 -19.80
CA THR A 130 20.10 -40.43 -18.97
C THR A 130 20.66 -39.11 -19.50
N GLU A 131 21.20 -38.37 -18.53
CA GLU A 131 22.27 -37.37 -18.53
C GLU A 131 23.14 -37.22 -19.80
N ASP A 132 23.48 -35.95 -20.04
CA ASP A 132 24.53 -35.38 -20.90
C ASP A 132 24.26 -35.23 -22.41
N ALA A 133 23.86 -34.01 -22.80
CA ALA A 133 24.14 -33.46 -24.13
C ALA A 133 23.92 -31.93 -24.16
N GLU A 134 24.88 -31.28 -24.81
CA GLU A 134 25.01 -29.85 -25.05
C GLU A 134 23.80 -29.20 -25.74
N GLN A 135 23.78 -27.88 -25.65
CA GLN A 135 22.95 -26.95 -26.40
C GLN A 135 22.77 -27.39 -27.87
N VAL A 136 21.54 -27.82 -28.21
CA VAL A 136 21.07 -27.78 -29.59
C VAL A 136 19.73 -27.04 -29.62
N ASN A 137 19.80 -25.89 -30.26
CA ASN A 137 18.75 -24.94 -30.50
C ASN A 137 17.94 -25.41 -31.72
N GLU A 138 16.72 -25.94 -31.55
CA GLU A 138 15.73 -26.05 -32.62
C GLU A 138 14.29 -25.93 -32.10
N PRO A 139 13.37 -25.41 -32.95
CA PRO A 139 12.25 -24.59 -32.50
C PRO A 139 11.02 -25.42 -32.16
N ALA A 140 10.51 -25.27 -30.94
CA ALA A 140 9.21 -25.78 -30.57
C ALA A 140 8.11 -24.94 -31.24
N VAL A 141 7.56 -25.50 -32.32
CA VAL A 141 6.21 -25.33 -32.87
C VAL A 141 5.43 -24.12 -32.35
N SER A 142 5.42 -23.07 -33.18
CA SER A 142 4.55 -21.91 -33.06
C SER A 142 3.08 -22.31 -33.10
N THR A 143 2.42 -22.34 -31.95
CA THR A 143 0.97 -22.11 -31.88
C THR A 143 0.77 -20.60 -31.66
N PRO A 144 -0.10 -19.93 -32.45
CA PRO A 144 -0.37 -18.51 -32.25
C PRO A 144 -1.35 -18.36 -31.09
N GLU A 145 -0.86 -18.56 -29.86
CA GLU A 145 -1.63 -18.25 -28.66
C GLU A 145 -1.34 -16.80 -28.28
N ALA A 146 -2.38 -15.95 -28.32
CA ALA A 146 -2.29 -14.57 -27.90
C ALA A 146 -1.59 -14.51 -26.52
N PRO A 147 -0.60 -13.63 -26.30
CA PRO A 147 0.16 -13.65 -25.06
C PRO A 147 -0.77 -13.38 -23.89
N VAL A 148 -1.07 -14.42 -23.11
CA VAL A 148 -1.68 -14.23 -21.80
C VAL A 148 -0.56 -13.64 -20.95
N GLU A 149 -0.47 -12.30 -20.92
CA GLU A 149 0.53 -11.57 -20.15
C GLU A 149 0.64 -12.20 -18.76
N ALA A 150 1.83 -12.70 -18.41
CA ALA A 150 2.08 -13.16 -17.05
C ALA A 150 1.75 -12.01 -16.09
N PRO A 151 1.06 -12.26 -14.96
CA PRO A 151 0.76 -11.21 -14.01
C PRO A 151 2.11 -10.60 -13.62
N PRO A 152 2.23 -9.26 -13.68
CA PRO A 152 3.49 -8.60 -13.44
C PRO A 152 4.02 -9.06 -12.09
N SER A 153 5.31 -9.41 -12.06
CA SER A 153 5.96 -9.77 -10.82
C SER A 153 5.75 -8.65 -9.80
N ARG A 154 5.81 -8.96 -8.50
CA ARG A 154 5.72 -7.94 -7.44
C ARG A 154 6.71 -6.78 -7.68
N GLU A 155 7.85 -7.10 -8.28
CA GLU A 155 8.87 -6.13 -8.70
C GLU A 155 8.41 -5.25 -9.87
N ALA A 156 7.83 -5.82 -10.93
CA ALA A 156 7.29 -5.06 -12.05
C ALA A 156 6.17 -4.09 -11.61
N LEU A 157 5.31 -4.53 -10.69
CA LEU A 157 4.28 -3.69 -10.07
C LEU A 157 4.88 -2.55 -9.25
N ALA A 158 5.85 -2.86 -8.38
CA ALA A 158 6.53 -1.84 -7.58
C ALA A 158 7.20 -0.80 -8.48
N LYS A 159 7.88 -1.24 -9.55
CA LYS A 159 8.53 -0.36 -10.53
C LYS A 159 7.53 0.52 -11.28
N ALA A 160 6.43 -0.04 -11.78
CA ALA A 160 5.37 0.71 -12.45
C ALA A 160 4.75 1.77 -11.53
N ALA A 161 4.61 1.45 -10.25
CA ALA A 161 4.10 2.37 -9.23
C ALA A 161 5.14 3.36 -8.69
N ARG A 162 6.43 3.22 -9.08
CA ARG A 162 7.57 3.98 -8.54
C ARG A 162 7.71 3.81 -7.02
N LEU A 163 7.49 2.60 -6.52
CA LEU A 163 7.55 2.21 -5.11
C LEU A 163 8.66 1.21 -4.84
N SER A 164 9.13 1.16 -3.59
CA SER A 164 10.00 0.09 -3.12
C SER A 164 9.20 -1.18 -2.77
N HIS A 165 9.88 -2.33 -2.80
CA HIS A 165 9.26 -3.61 -2.41
C HIS A 165 8.67 -3.56 -0.98
N THR A 166 9.40 -2.91 -0.07
CA THR A 166 8.97 -2.70 1.32
C THR A 166 7.68 -1.86 1.38
N GLN A 167 7.59 -0.78 0.61
CA GLN A 167 6.37 0.05 0.57
C GLN A 167 5.17 -0.75 0.08
N VAL A 168 5.32 -1.55 -0.98
CA VAL A 168 4.23 -2.40 -1.48
C VAL A 168 3.77 -3.38 -0.40
N GLY A 169 4.69 -4.01 0.33
CA GLY A 169 4.34 -4.92 1.44
C GLY A 169 3.61 -4.24 2.59
N LEU A 170 4.03 -3.02 2.98
CA LEU A 170 3.35 -2.24 4.03
C LEU A 170 1.95 -1.81 3.60
N ILE A 171 1.78 -1.38 2.35
CA ILE A 171 0.48 -0.97 1.81
C ILE A 171 -0.45 -2.18 1.70
N GLU A 172 0.07 -3.34 1.27
CA GLU A 172 -0.70 -4.59 1.25
C GLU A 172 -1.15 -5.01 2.66
N LYS A 173 -0.30 -4.81 3.69
CA LYS A 173 -0.69 -5.03 5.09
C LYS A 173 -1.80 -4.08 5.52
N ILE A 174 -1.67 -2.78 5.25
CA ILE A 174 -2.69 -1.77 5.59
C ILE A 174 -4.02 -2.15 4.94
N ARG A 175 -4.04 -2.43 3.63
CA ARG A 175 -5.25 -2.82 2.91
C ARG A 175 -5.96 -4.05 3.50
N LYS A 176 -5.21 -4.99 4.07
CA LYS A 176 -5.76 -6.25 4.61
C LYS A 176 -6.19 -6.18 6.06
N GLN A 177 -5.56 -5.33 6.87
CA GLN A 177 -5.64 -5.40 8.34
C GLN A 177 -6.04 -4.08 9.01
N ALA A 178 -5.97 -2.96 8.29
CA ALA A 178 -6.30 -1.67 8.87
C ALA A 178 -7.83 -1.45 8.92
N ALA A 179 -8.32 -0.94 10.04
CA ALA A 179 -9.69 -0.45 10.15
C ALA A 179 -9.94 0.69 9.15
N PRO A 180 -11.17 0.87 8.65
CA PRO A 180 -11.50 1.88 7.64
C PRO A 180 -11.03 3.29 8.03
N GLU A 181 -11.18 3.66 9.29
CA GLU A 181 -10.81 4.95 9.83
C GLU A 181 -9.28 5.19 9.77
N VAL A 182 -8.49 4.13 9.94
CA VAL A 182 -7.03 4.19 9.79
C VAL A 182 -6.64 4.37 8.33
N VAL A 183 -7.33 3.68 7.40
CA VAL A 183 -7.10 3.80 5.96
C VAL A 183 -7.35 5.24 5.50
N GLU A 184 -8.48 5.83 5.91
CA GLU A 184 -8.82 7.22 5.60
C GLU A 184 -7.78 8.20 6.16
N ALA A 185 -7.26 7.96 7.38
CA ALA A 185 -6.17 8.77 7.93
C ALA A 185 -4.86 8.66 7.12
N VAL A 186 -4.58 7.51 6.47
CA VAL A 186 -3.41 7.40 5.57
C VAL A 186 -3.65 8.16 4.28
N LYS A 187 -4.85 8.03 3.70
CA LYS A 187 -5.23 8.70 2.45
C LYS A 187 -5.22 10.21 2.59
N ALA A 188 -5.74 10.72 3.71
CA ALA A 188 -5.71 12.14 4.07
C ALA A 188 -4.29 12.67 4.37
N GLY A 189 -3.28 11.78 4.46
CA GLY A 189 -1.91 12.16 4.79
C GLY A 189 -1.68 12.47 6.27
N THR A 190 -2.70 12.28 7.12
CA THR A 190 -2.65 12.49 8.57
C THR A 190 -1.58 11.64 9.26
N ILE A 191 -1.42 10.39 8.82
CA ILE A 191 -0.38 9.48 9.29
C ILE A 191 0.44 8.89 8.15
N SER A 192 1.73 8.69 8.40
CA SER A 192 2.62 8.04 7.44
C SER A 192 2.24 6.57 7.22
N ILE A 193 2.57 6.01 6.04
CA ILE A 193 2.41 4.58 5.72
C ILE A 193 3.04 3.69 6.80
N ASN A 194 4.25 4.04 7.28
CA ASN A 194 4.91 3.27 8.33
C ASN A 194 4.16 3.31 9.66
N ALA A 195 3.45 4.40 9.97
CA ALA A 195 2.68 4.53 11.21
C ALA A 195 1.39 3.72 11.10
N ALA A 196 0.68 3.88 9.98
CA ALA A 196 -0.50 3.10 9.66
C ALA A 196 -0.23 1.60 9.65
N ALA A 197 0.86 1.16 9.03
CA ALA A 197 1.23 -0.26 9.02
C ALA A 197 1.59 -0.80 10.42
N ALA A 198 2.02 0.06 11.35
CA ALA A 198 2.22 -0.32 12.75
C ALA A 198 0.88 -0.44 13.48
N VAL A 199 -0.01 0.55 13.33
CA VAL A 199 -1.37 0.52 13.90
C VAL A 199 -2.16 -0.69 13.38
N ALA A 200 -2.03 -1.02 12.09
CA ALA A 200 -2.68 -2.18 11.47
C ALA A 200 -2.24 -3.55 12.02
N SER A 201 -1.23 -3.62 12.91
CA SER A 201 -0.91 -4.86 13.65
C SER A 201 -1.64 -4.99 14.98
N LEU A 202 -2.33 -3.95 15.44
CA LEU A 202 -3.13 -4.00 16.66
C LEU A 202 -4.47 -4.70 16.39
N PRO A 203 -5.15 -5.22 17.43
CA PRO A 203 -6.54 -5.64 17.34
C PRO A 203 -7.43 -4.53 16.78
N GLU A 204 -8.47 -4.90 16.04
CA GLU A 204 -9.33 -3.93 15.32
C GLU A 204 -9.97 -2.89 16.27
N ASP A 205 -10.37 -3.30 17.47
CA ASP A 205 -10.93 -2.40 18.48
C ASP A 205 -9.94 -1.31 18.91
N GLU A 206 -8.66 -1.67 19.07
CA GLU A 206 -7.60 -0.70 19.39
C GLU A 206 -7.30 0.23 18.22
N GLN A 207 -7.39 -0.26 16.99
CA GLN A 207 -7.23 0.58 15.79
C GLN A 207 -8.33 1.63 15.71
N ARG A 208 -9.59 1.24 15.94
CA ARG A 208 -10.75 2.14 15.95
C ARG A 208 -10.70 3.13 17.10
N ALA A 209 -10.29 2.68 18.30
CA ALA A 209 -10.09 3.56 19.44
C ALA A 209 -8.99 4.61 19.15
N ALA A 210 -7.88 4.18 18.55
CA ALA A 210 -6.80 5.09 18.17
C ALA A 210 -7.25 6.10 17.11
N ALA A 211 -8.01 5.66 16.11
CA ALA A 211 -8.55 6.55 15.08
C ALA A 211 -9.58 7.56 15.63
N SER A 212 -10.43 7.12 16.58
CA SER A 212 -11.40 7.99 17.24
C SER A 212 -10.76 9.07 18.12
N GLY A 213 -9.58 8.78 18.68
CA GLY A 213 -8.75 9.75 19.41
C GLY A 213 -8.03 10.77 18.52
N GLY A 214 -8.17 10.67 17.20
CA GLY A 214 -7.61 11.58 16.21
C GLY A 214 -6.09 11.38 15.95
N ASP A 215 -5.51 12.34 15.24
CA ASP A 215 -4.14 12.29 14.71
C ASP A 215 -3.08 11.95 15.77
N ARG A 216 -3.22 12.54 16.97
CA ARG A 216 -2.25 12.37 18.05
C ARG A 216 -2.29 10.94 18.59
N GLU A 217 -3.48 10.40 18.82
CA GLU A 217 -3.65 9.06 19.35
C GLU A 217 -3.19 8.00 18.34
N LEU A 218 -3.47 8.16 17.05
CA LEU A 218 -2.93 7.30 15.99
C LEU A 218 -1.40 7.28 15.97
N LYS A 219 -0.75 8.44 16.13
CA LYS A 219 0.71 8.55 16.18
C LYS A 219 1.28 7.90 17.44
N GLU A 220 0.60 8.05 18.58
CA GLU A 220 0.99 7.42 19.85
C GLU A 220 0.81 5.91 19.83
N ALA A 221 -0.29 5.40 19.29
CA ALA A 221 -0.51 3.97 19.07
C ALA A 221 0.58 3.37 18.16
N ALA A 222 0.89 4.05 17.04
CA ALA A 222 1.98 3.63 16.15
C ALA A 222 3.34 3.61 16.87
N LYS A 223 3.61 4.59 17.73
CA LYS A 223 4.85 4.67 18.52
C LYS A 223 4.92 3.52 19.54
N ARG A 224 3.84 3.26 20.29
CA ARG A 224 3.74 2.14 21.24
C ARG A 224 4.03 0.79 20.58
N VAL A 225 3.48 0.54 19.39
CA VAL A 225 3.73 -0.69 18.62
C VAL A 225 5.20 -0.82 18.21
N ARG A 226 5.85 0.29 17.85
CA ARG A 226 7.26 0.28 17.46
C ARG A 226 8.17 0.05 18.66
N GLU A 227 7.85 0.65 19.79
CA GLU A 227 8.60 0.48 21.04
C GLU A 227 8.48 -0.94 21.58
N SER A 228 7.29 -1.55 21.55
CA SER A 228 7.11 -2.95 21.97
C SER A 228 7.86 -3.95 21.07
N ARG A 229 8.06 -3.61 19.79
CA ARG A 229 8.84 -4.40 18.84
C ARG A 229 10.34 -4.11 18.89
N ARG A 230 10.76 -3.01 19.49
CA ARG A 230 12.17 -2.65 19.60
C ARG A 230 12.78 -3.55 20.68
N LYS A 231 13.68 -4.47 20.29
CA LYS A 231 14.48 -5.23 21.25
C LYS A 231 15.11 -4.27 22.27
N PRO A 232 15.16 -4.62 23.56
CA PRO A 232 15.94 -3.87 24.54
C PRO A 232 17.35 -3.67 23.98
N LYS A 233 17.83 -2.44 23.99
CA LYS A 233 19.19 -2.12 23.59
C LYS A 233 20.09 -2.86 24.57
N GLU A 234 20.78 -3.92 24.13
CA GLU A 234 21.83 -4.55 24.93
C GLU A 234 22.82 -3.45 25.31
N ILE A 235 22.84 -3.11 26.59
CA ILE A 235 23.90 -2.29 27.16
C ILE A 235 25.16 -3.15 27.03
N PRO A 236 26.27 -2.65 26.47
CA PRO A 236 27.50 -3.43 26.39
C PRO A 236 27.85 -3.94 27.80
N ALA A 237 27.92 -5.26 27.94
CA ALA A 237 27.98 -5.97 29.21
C ALA A 237 29.12 -5.49 30.14
N ALA A 238 30.17 -4.91 29.58
CA ALA A 238 31.32 -4.39 30.31
C ALA A 238 30.98 -3.24 31.30
N GLY A 239 29.93 -2.43 31.04
CA GLY A 239 29.54 -1.36 31.96
C GLY A 239 28.51 -1.78 33.01
N ALA A 240 27.71 -2.81 32.70
CA ALA A 240 26.61 -3.25 33.55
C ALA A 240 27.10 -4.09 34.76
N GLU A 241 28.21 -4.82 34.61
CA GLU A 241 28.80 -5.56 35.73
C GLU A 241 29.46 -4.63 36.76
N ASP A 242 30.14 -3.58 36.30
CA ASP A 242 30.74 -2.57 37.18
C ASP A 242 29.68 -1.76 37.94
N GLU A 243 28.59 -1.35 37.27
CA GLU A 243 27.47 -0.66 37.93
C GLU A 243 26.77 -1.56 38.97
N LEU A 244 26.60 -2.85 38.66
CA LEU A 244 26.00 -3.81 39.60
C LEU A 244 26.88 -4.04 40.84
N GLN A 245 28.20 -4.07 40.66
CA GLN A 245 29.15 -4.17 41.78
C GLN A 245 29.10 -2.91 42.66
N GLN A 246 29.09 -1.72 42.05
CA GLN A 246 28.98 -0.45 42.78
C GLN A 246 27.67 -0.35 43.57
N LEU A 247 26.54 -0.76 42.97
CA LEU A 247 25.25 -0.78 43.64
C LEU A 247 25.22 -1.76 44.81
N ARG A 248 25.81 -2.96 44.66
CA ARG A 248 25.91 -3.95 45.75
C ARG A 248 26.75 -3.42 46.92
N GLN A 249 27.87 -2.76 46.62
CA GLN A 249 28.73 -2.16 47.63
C GLN A 249 27.99 -1.05 48.39
N ARG A 250 27.23 -0.21 47.67
CA ARG A 250 26.44 0.86 48.29
C ARG A 250 25.31 0.33 49.15
N VAL A 251 24.63 -0.74 48.72
CA VAL A 251 23.59 -1.40 49.52
C VAL A 251 24.19 -1.99 50.80
N ALA A 252 25.37 -2.62 50.72
CA ALA A 252 26.03 -3.17 51.91
C ALA A 252 26.41 -2.07 52.91
N GLU A 253 26.95 -0.95 52.43
CA GLU A 253 27.31 0.22 53.25
C GLU A 253 26.07 0.81 53.95
N LEU A 254 25.01 1.10 53.19
CA LEU A 254 23.77 1.65 53.75
C LEU A 254 23.10 0.68 54.74
N THR A 255 23.19 -0.63 54.49
CA THR A 255 22.64 -1.63 55.42
C THR A 255 23.41 -1.65 56.74
N ALA A 256 24.74 -1.52 56.70
CA ALA A 256 25.56 -1.40 57.90
C ALA A 256 25.29 -0.10 58.65
N GLU A 257 25.12 1.02 57.94
CA GLU A 257 24.76 2.31 58.51
C GLU A 257 23.40 2.27 59.20
N VAL A 258 22.39 1.68 58.56
CA VAL A 258 21.05 1.50 59.15
C VAL A 258 21.12 0.60 60.39
N ALA A 259 21.94 -0.45 60.38
CA ALA A 259 22.12 -1.32 61.56
C ALA A 259 22.75 -0.54 62.73
N SER A 260 23.78 0.26 62.47
CA SER A 260 24.44 1.11 63.46
C SER A 260 23.48 2.16 64.05
N LEU A 261 22.75 2.87 63.19
CA LEU A 261 21.76 3.87 63.62
C LEU A 261 20.63 3.24 64.45
N ARG A 262 20.19 2.03 64.11
CA ARG A 262 19.19 1.29 64.90
C ARG A 262 19.72 0.90 66.27
N GLN A 263 20.99 0.52 66.38
CA GLN A 263 21.61 0.22 67.67
C GLN A 263 21.72 1.48 68.54
N GLN A 264 22.17 2.60 67.97
CA GLN A 264 22.24 3.88 68.67
C GLN A 264 20.86 4.35 69.16
N LEU A 265 19.82 4.19 68.34
CA LEU A 265 18.44 4.49 68.75
C LEU A 265 17.96 3.59 69.87
N ALA A 266 18.28 2.30 69.85
CA ALA A 266 17.92 1.38 70.93
C ALA A 266 18.63 1.72 72.25
N GLU A 267 19.90 2.14 72.19
CA GLU A 267 20.66 2.60 73.36
C GLU A 267 20.09 3.92 73.93
N LEU A 268 19.63 4.84 73.07
CA LEU A 268 19.01 6.10 73.49
C LEU A 268 17.56 5.96 73.98
N GLN A 269 16.83 4.92 73.56
CA GLN A 269 15.44 4.66 73.98
C GLN A 269 15.35 3.70 75.19
N GLY A 270 16.43 2.99 75.50
CA GLY A 270 16.50 2.02 76.60
C GLY A 270 17.13 2.54 77.90
N GLY A 271 17.55 3.81 77.95
CA GLY A 271 18.01 4.53 79.15
C GLY A 271 17.04 5.61 79.57
#